data_AF-A0A1Y3QP39-F1
#
_entry.id   AF-A0A1Y3QP39-F1
#
_cell.length_a   1.000
_cell.length_b   1.000
_cell.length_c   1.000
_cell.angle_alpha   90.00
_cell.angle_beta   90.00
_cell.angle_gamma   90.00
#
_symmetry.space_group_name_H-M   'P 1'
#
loop_
_entity.id
_entity.type
_entity.pdbx_description
1 polymer ?
#
loop_
_entity_poly.entity_id
_entity_poly.type
_entity_poly.pdbx_seq_one_letter_code
_entity_poly.pdbx_strand_id
1 'polypeptide(L)'
;MSTGHANSVRDMLSRLETMVLAAGEMPLAAVRRQIASAIDIMVHLGRFRDRSRRVMEICEVAGCDFGEIEIRTLFRFEEDAEAIGAGSAPDRKEAAPDRAEAAPGKPDAASGRADAAPVSGRLVRVGELSRTRKMAFAGLEIPGTVMMAKREGLGDG
;
A
#
# COMPACT_ATOMS: atom_id res chain seq x y z
N MET A 1 -0.29 10.52 11.24
CA MET A 1 -0.77 10.03 9.93
C MET A 1 -0.24 10.99 8.86
N SER A 2 0.28 10.48 7.75
CA SER A 2 0.84 11.29 6.66
C SER A 2 0.27 10.82 5.32
N THR A 3 0.34 11.67 4.29
CA THR A 3 -0.12 11.36 2.94
C THR A 3 0.99 11.64 1.94
N GLY A 4 1.13 10.77 0.94
CA GLY A 4 2.05 10.96 -0.18
C GLY A 4 1.37 10.69 -1.50
N HIS A 5 1.86 11.31 -2.57
CA HIS A 5 1.42 11.01 -3.93
C HIS A 5 2.30 9.92 -4.51
N ALA A 6 1.69 8.83 -4.97
CA ALA A 6 2.34 7.72 -5.65
C ALA A 6 1.29 6.91 -6.40
N ASN A 7 1.72 6.16 -7.42
CA ASN A 7 0.84 5.32 -8.23
C ASN A 7 0.69 3.89 -7.68
N SER A 8 1.44 3.55 -6.62
CA SER A 8 1.35 2.28 -5.90
C SER A 8 2.01 2.41 -4.54
N VAL A 9 1.79 1.42 -3.67
CA VAL A 9 2.51 1.31 -2.38
C VAL A 9 4.03 1.22 -2.61
N ARG A 10 4.47 0.48 -3.63
CA ARG A 10 5.90 0.31 -3.95
C ARG A 10 6.54 1.60 -4.48
N ASP A 11 5.85 2.34 -5.34
CA ASP A 11 6.31 3.66 -5.82
C ASP A 11 6.48 4.64 -4.65
N MET A 12 5.55 4.63 -3.69
CA MET A 12 5.67 5.48 -2.50
C MET A 12 6.90 5.13 -1.66
N LEU A 13 7.22 3.84 -1.49
CA LEU A 13 8.43 3.42 -0.78
C LEU A 13 9.70 3.89 -1.50
N SER A 14 9.78 3.72 -2.83
CA SER A 14 10.91 4.22 -3.62
C SER A 14 11.08 5.74 -3.51
N ARG A 15 9.98 6.50 -3.42
CA ARG A 15 10.01 7.95 -3.18
C ARG A 15 10.53 8.27 -1.78
N LEU A 16 10.10 7.55 -0.75
CA LEU A 16 10.61 7.71 0.61
C LEU A 16 12.12 7.39 0.68
N GLU A 17 12.57 6.32 0.03
CA GLU A 17 13.99 5.99 -0.10
C GLU A 17 14.76 7.17 -0.70
N THR A 18 14.29 7.67 -1.84
CA THR A 18 14.91 8.81 -2.55
C THR A 18 14.95 10.06 -1.68
N MET A 19 13.85 10.39 -0.98
CA MET A 19 13.78 11.56 -0.11
C MET A 19 14.76 11.49 1.06
N VAL A 20 14.90 10.32 1.69
CA VAL A 20 15.83 10.12 2.80
C VAL A 20 17.28 10.18 2.31
N LEU A 21 17.60 9.54 1.18
CA LEU A 21 18.94 9.58 0.59
C LEU A 21 19.33 10.99 0.14
N ALA A 22 18.37 11.80 -0.33
CA ALA A 22 18.63 13.20 -0.67
C ALA A 22 18.89 14.09 0.56
N ALA A 23 18.36 13.69 1.73
CA ALA A 23 18.53 14.43 2.98
C ALA A 23 19.81 14.08 3.74
N GLY A 24 20.54 13.02 3.36
CA GLY A 24 21.81 12.66 3.96
C GLY A 24 22.37 11.34 3.46
N GLU A 25 23.65 11.09 3.78
CA GLU A 25 24.34 9.87 3.38
C GLU A 25 24.06 8.73 4.36
N MET A 26 23.16 7.83 3.97
CA MET A 26 22.89 6.60 4.72
C MET A 26 22.87 5.41 3.75
N PRO A 27 23.41 4.23 4.14
CA PRO A 27 23.29 3.03 3.31
C PRO A 27 21.81 2.71 3.03
N LEU A 28 21.46 2.40 1.77
CA LEU A 28 20.09 2.13 1.34
C LEU A 28 19.41 1.06 2.21
N ALA A 29 20.13 0.00 2.58
CA ALA A 29 19.61 -1.05 3.47
C ALA A 29 19.21 -0.51 4.86
N ALA A 30 19.91 0.50 5.38
CA ALA A 30 19.55 1.14 6.64
C ALA A 30 18.31 2.03 6.49
N VAL A 31 18.21 2.80 5.39
CA VAL A 31 17.00 3.58 5.05
C VAL A 31 15.78 2.67 4.98
N ARG A 32 15.87 1.56 4.26
CA ARG A 32 14.78 0.58 4.12
C ARG A 32 14.37 -0.05 5.45
N ARG A 33 15.34 -0.39 6.31
CA ARG A 33 15.05 -0.87 7.67
C ARG A 33 14.33 0.19 8.51
N GLN A 34 14.72 1.46 8.41
CA GLN A 34 14.05 2.55 9.12
C GLN A 34 12.60 2.74 8.62
N ILE A 35 12.40 2.76 7.31
CA ILE A 35 11.06 2.86 6.71
C ILE A 35 10.18 1.69 7.16
N ALA A 36 10.67 0.45 7.05
CA ALA A 36 9.92 -0.75 7.46
C ALA A 36 9.69 -0.85 8.98
N SER A 37 10.48 -0.15 9.78
CA SER A 37 10.25 -0.04 11.22
C SER A 37 9.28 1.08 11.57
N ALA A 38 9.18 2.13 10.75
CA ALA A 38 8.34 3.30 11.02
C ALA A 38 6.92 3.16 10.44
N ILE A 39 6.76 2.39 9.37
CA ILE A 39 5.49 2.22 8.66
C ILE A 39 5.03 0.78 8.84
N ASP A 40 3.74 0.62 9.18
CA ASP A 40 3.14 -0.70 9.34
C ASP A 40 2.03 -0.96 8.31
N ILE A 41 1.20 0.04 8.02
CA ILE A 41 0.09 -0.06 7.06
C ILE A 41 0.20 1.06 6.03
N MET A 42 -0.02 0.70 4.78
CA MET A 42 -0.12 1.63 3.66
C MET A 42 -1.46 1.42 2.95
N VAL A 43 -2.18 2.53 2.74
CA VAL A 43 -3.47 2.55 2.04
C VAL A 43 -3.29 3.29 0.74
N HIS A 44 -3.49 2.62 -0.38
CA HIS A 44 -3.38 3.23 -1.70
C HIS A 44 -4.77 3.62 -2.20
N LEU A 45 -4.93 4.90 -2.55
CA LEU A 45 -6.15 5.46 -3.11
C LEU A 45 -5.98 5.68 -4.62
N GLY A 46 -6.93 5.21 -5.41
CA GLY A 46 -7.00 5.40 -6.86
C GLY A 46 -8.18 6.28 -7.25
N ARG A 47 -8.06 6.93 -8.41
CA ARG A 47 -9.19 7.62 -9.05
C ARG A 47 -9.78 6.72 -10.13
N PHE A 48 -11.07 6.47 -10.06
CA PHE A 48 -11.82 5.70 -11.06
C PHE A 48 -12.30 6.57 -12.22
N ARG A 49 -12.77 5.92 -13.28
CA ARG A 49 -13.36 6.56 -14.47
C ARG A 49 -14.58 7.44 -14.17
N ASP A 50 -15.32 7.10 -13.11
CA ASP A 50 -16.45 7.88 -12.58
C ASP A 50 -15.99 9.08 -11.72
N ARG A 51 -14.68 9.37 -11.70
CA ARG A 51 -14.01 10.39 -10.87
C ARG A 51 -14.06 10.13 -9.37
N SER A 52 -14.64 9.01 -8.92
CA SER A 52 -14.62 8.63 -7.52
C SER A 52 -13.20 8.26 -7.07
N ARG A 53 -12.90 8.55 -5.80
CA ARG A 53 -11.68 8.08 -5.14
C ARG A 53 -12.05 6.89 -4.27
N ARG A 54 -11.35 5.77 -4.46
CA ARG A 54 -11.57 4.56 -3.66
C ARG A 54 -10.23 3.96 -3.25
N VAL A 55 -10.26 3.16 -2.20
CA VAL A 55 -9.11 2.35 -1.79
C VAL A 55 -8.91 1.26 -2.83
N MET A 56 -7.71 1.21 -3.42
CA MET A 56 -7.32 0.18 -4.39
C MET A 56 -6.71 -1.04 -3.70
N GLU A 57 -5.87 -0.78 -2.69
CA GLU A 57 -5.22 -1.82 -1.91
C GLU A 57 -4.87 -1.30 -0.52
N ILE A 58 -4.87 -2.22 0.44
CA ILE A 58 -4.35 -2.01 1.79
C ILE A 58 -3.24 -3.02 1.97
N CYS A 59 -2.04 -2.55 2.29
CA CYS A 59 -0.84 -3.38 2.42
C CYS A 59 -0.24 -3.25 3.81
N GLU A 60 0.25 -4.36 4.34
CA GLU A 60 1.15 -4.42 5.49
C GLU A 60 2.60 -4.27 5.02
N VAL A 61 3.36 -3.46 5.74
CA VAL A 61 4.83 -3.45 5.67
C VAL A 61 5.36 -4.45 6.71
N ALA A 62 5.58 -5.68 6.25
CA ALA A 62 5.83 -6.84 7.10
C ALA A 62 7.24 -6.82 7.73
N GLY A 63 8.19 -6.14 7.09
CA GLY A 63 9.54 -6.00 7.59
C GLY A 63 10.52 -5.61 6.50
N CYS A 64 11.80 -5.82 6.79
CA CYS A 64 12.88 -5.66 5.85
C CYS A 64 13.81 -6.87 5.98
N ASP A 65 13.92 -7.66 4.93
CA ASP A 65 14.75 -8.86 4.87
C ASP A 65 15.70 -8.79 3.67
N PHE A 66 16.94 -9.25 3.84
CA PHE A 66 18.02 -9.13 2.85
C PHE A 66 18.20 -7.72 2.23
N GLY A 67 17.79 -6.67 2.96
CA GLY A 67 17.88 -5.28 2.48
C GLY A 67 16.72 -4.83 1.59
N GLU A 68 15.65 -5.61 1.48
CA GLU A 68 14.43 -5.30 0.74
C GLU A 68 13.23 -5.21 1.69
N ILE A 69 12.33 -4.26 1.43
CA ILE A 69 11.10 -4.11 2.21
C ILE A 69 10.09 -5.17 1.77
N GLU A 70 9.61 -5.96 2.73
CA GLU A 70 8.54 -6.94 2.49
C GLU A 70 7.18 -6.27 2.61
N ILE A 71 6.37 -6.40 1.56
CA ILE A 71 5.03 -5.82 1.46
C ILE A 71 4.03 -6.95 1.25
N ARG A 72 2.99 -7.01 2.08
CA ARG A 72 1.92 -8.01 1.96
C ARG A 72 0.60 -7.30 1.73
N THR A 73 -0.05 -7.56 0.61
CA THR A 73 -1.39 -7.03 0.35
C THR A 73 -2.40 -7.74 1.26
N LEU A 74 -3.10 -6.98 2.08
CA LEU A 74 -4.16 -7.48 2.96
C LEU A 74 -5.52 -7.43 2.28
N PHE A 75 -5.79 -6.32 1.59
CA PHE A 75 -7.04 -6.10 0.86
C PHE A 75 -6.75 -5.56 -0.53
N ARG A 76 -7.57 -5.98 -1.50
CA ARG A 76 -7.54 -5.51 -2.88
C ARG A 76 -8.94 -5.14 -3.32
N PHE A 77 -9.09 -4.06 -4.07
CA PHE A 77 -10.35 -3.67 -4.66
C PHE A 77 -10.65 -4.54 -5.88
N GLU A 78 -11.86 -5.09 -5.92
CA GLU A 78 -12.41 -5.82 -7.06
C GLU A 78 -13.65 -5.08 -7.56
N GLU A 79 -13.64 -4.70 -8.84
CA GLU A 79 -14.81 -4.16 -9.54
C GLU A 79 -15.86 -5.27 -9.74
N ASP A 80 -17.13 -4.93 -9.57
CA ASP A 80 -18.21 -5.89 -9.84
C ASP A 80 -18.24 -6.20 -11.34
N ALA A 81 -18.35 -7.49 -11.69
CA ALA A 81 -18.26 -7.97 -13.07
C ALA A 81 -19.30 -7.34 -14.02
N GLU A 82 -20.45 -6.89 -13.50
CA GLU A 82 -21.50 -6.21 -14.28
C GLU A 82 -21.09 -4.82 -14.78
N ALA A 83 -20.07 -4.19 -14.18
CA ALA A 83 -19.55 -2.90 -14.62
C ALA A 83 -18.45 -3.02 -15.70
N ILE A 84 -17.97 -4.23 -15.98
CA ILE A 84 -16.87 -4.50 -16.91
C ILE A 84 -17.46 -4.86 -18.28
N GLY A 85 -17.92 -3.84 -19.02
CA GLY A 85 -17.97 -3.94 -20.47
C GLY A 85 -16.55 -4.16 -20.97
N ALA A 86 -16.28 -5.35 -21.53
CA ALA A 86 -15.04 -5.79 -22.18
C ALA A 86 -13.88 -4.76 -22.21
N GLY A 87 -12.99 -4.82 -21.22
CA GLY A 87 -11.68 -4.17 -21.29
C GLY A 87 -11.37 -3.17 -20.18
N SER A 88 -10.95 -3.66 -19.02
CA SER A 88 -9.81 -3.11 -18.27
C SER A 88 -9.44 -4.07 -17.16
N ALA A 89 -8.57 -5.04 -17.46
CA ALA A 89 -7.81 -5.68 -16.40
C ALA A 89 -6.98 -4.58 -15.71
N PRO A 90 -6.94 -4.50 -14.37
CA PRO A 90 -5.98 -3.61 -13.71
C PRO A 90 -4.59 -4.10 -14.10
N ASP A 91 -3.76 -3.19 -14.62
CA ASP A 91 -2.43 -3.43 -15.17
C ASP A 91 -1.71 -4.61 -14.50
N ARG A 92 -1.76 -5.77 -15.17
CA ARG A 92 -0.92 -6.92 -14.85
C ARG A 92 0.46 -6.62 -15.41
N LYS A 93 1.24 -5.80 -14.71
CA LYS A 93 2.69 -5.69 -14.92
C LYS A 93 3.42 -6.14 -13.67
N GLU A 94 3.65 -7.44 -13.59
CA GLU A 94 4.86 -7.96 -12.96
C GLU A 94 6.08 -7.50 -13.78
N ALA A 95 7.03 -6.90 -13.07
CA ALA A 95 8.45 -6.65 -13.36
C ALA A 95 8.96 -6.65 -14.82
N ALA A 96 9.43 -5.49 -15.27
CA ALA A 96 10.72 -5.34 -15.98
C ALA A 96 11.23 -3.89 -15.77
N PRO A 97 12.55 -3.66 -15.69
CA PRO A 97 13.11 -2.35 -15.39
C PRO A 97 13.10 -1.52 -16.68
N ASP A 98 12.64 -0.27 -16.63
CA ASP A 98 12.92 0.59 -17.77
C ASP A 98 13.27 2.02 -17.36
N ARG A 99 14.16 2.54 -18.20
CA ARG A 99 15.02 3.68 -18.07
C ARG A 99 14.24 4.98 -18.07
N ALA A 100 14.89 5.99 -17.50
CA ALA A 100 14.51 7.38 -17.61
C ALA A 100 14.32 7.81 -19.07
N GLU A 101 13.30 8.62 -19.33
CA GLU A 101 13.42 9.80 -20.18
C GLU A 101 12.24 10.77 -19.98
N ALA A 102 12.53 12.04 -20.19
CA ALA A 102 11.70 13.20 -19.84
C ALA A 102 11.01 13.84 -21.05
N ALA A 103 10.05 14.72 -20.75
CA ALA A 103 9.52 15.86 -21.54
C ALA A 103 8.30 15.61 -22.46
N PRO A 104 7.66 16.66 -23.03
CA PRO A 104 6.77 17.60 -22.34
C PRO A 104 5.39 17.77 -23.05
N GLY A 105 4.41 18.34 -22.32
CA GLY A 105 3.25 19.13 -22.79
C GLY A 105 2.37 18.61 -23.94
N LYS A 106 1.06 18.44 -23.69
CA LYS A 106 0.01 18.62 -24.72
C LYS A 106 -1.23 19.32 -24.15
N PRO A 107 -1.94 20.11 -24.98
CA PRO A 107 -2.81 21.20 -24.57
C PRO A 107 -4.23 20.76 -24.20
N ASP A 108 -4.88 21.66 -23.47
CA ASP A 108 -6.26 21.59 -23.01
C ASP A 108 -7.25 21.48 -24.19
N ALA A 109 -7.83 20.29 -24.37
CA ALA A 109 -9.00 20.08 -25.20
C ALA A 109 -10.20 19.79 -24.29
N ALA A 110 -11.01 20.84 -24.07
CA ALA A 110 -12.33 20.74 -23.49
C ALA A 110 -13.22 19.85 -24.38
N SER A 111 -13.44 18.60 -23.94
CA SER A 111 -14.50 17.75 -24.46
C SER A 111 -15.48 17.49 -23.31
N GLY A 112 -16.72 17.92 -23.49
CA GLY A 112 -17.82 17.57 -22.60
C GLY A 112 -17.92 16.04 -22.55
N ARG A 113 -17.50 15.44 -21.44
CA ARG A 113 -17.58 14.00 -21.23
C ARG A 113 -18.93 13.68 -20.60
N ALA A 114 -19.72 12.87 -21.29
CA ALA A 114 -20.81 12.13 -20.67
C ALA A 114 -20.30 11.47 -19.39
N ASP A 115 -21.00 11.64 -18.27
CA ASP A 115 -20.60 11.04 -17.00
C ASP A 115 -20.46 9.52 -17.18
N ALA A 116 -19.27 9.00 -16.92
CA ALA A 116 -19.01 7.58 -16.99
C ALA A 116 -19.88 6.85 -15.97
N ALA A 117 -20.38 5.66 -16.33
CA ALA A 117 -21.17 4.83 -15.44
C ALA A 117 -20.47 4.65 -14.07
N PRO A 118 -21.22 4.67 -12.95
CA PRO A 118 -20.64 4.55 -11.62
C PRO A 118 -19.88 3.23 -11.50
N VAL A 119 -18.66 3.30 -10.96
CA VAL A 119 -17.88 2.09 -10.72
C VAL A 119 -18.30 1.51 -9.38
N SER A 120 -18.84 0.28 -9.38
CA SER A 120 -19.13 -0.47 -8.17
C SER A 120 -18.09 -1.58 -7.95
N GLY A 121 -17.89 -1.95 -6.70
CA GLY A 121 -16.91 -2.93 -6.30
C GLY A 121 -16.68 -2.92 -4.79
N ARG A 122 -15.89 -3.88 -4.30
CA ARG A 122 -15.61 -4.07 -2.87
C ARG A 122 -14.15 -4.36 -2.61
N LEU A 123 -13.70 -4.08 -1.39
CA LEU A 123 -12.42 -4.58 -0.91
C LEU A 123 -12.57 -6.04 -0.50
N VAL A 124 -11.77 -6.89 -1.13
CA VAL A 124 -11.66 -8.32 -0.81
C VAL A 124 -10.38 -8.56 -0.03
N ARG A 125 -10.49 -9.31 1.08
CA ARG A 125 -9.33 -9.73 1.85
C ARG A 125 -8.57 -10.78 1.06
N VAL A 126 -7.30 -10.51 0.77
CA VAL A 126 -6.41 -11.39 -0.01
C VAL A 126 -5.18 -11.84 0.78
N GLY A 127 -5.00 -11.34 2.00
CA GLY A 127 -3.88 -11.70 2.86
C GLY A 127 -4.20 -11.58 4.35
N GLU A 128 -3.26 -12.03 5.18
CA GLU A 128 -3.36 -12.00 6.64
C GLU A 128 -2.35 -11.03 7.25
N LEU A 129 -2.77 -10.32 8.30
CA LEU A 129 -1.92 -9.40 9.03
C LEU A 129 -0.98 -10.19 9.94
N SER A 130 0.32 -9.91 9.86
CA SER A 130 1.34 -10.68 10.55
C SER A 130 1.93 -9.98 11.78
N ARG A 131 1.93 -8.63 11.83
CA ARG A 131 2.53 -7.84 12.93
C ARG A 131 1.51 -7.34 13.95
N THR A 132 0.57 -8.19 14.35
CA THR A 132 -0.51 -7.85 15.30
C THR A 132 0.00 -7.30 16.63
N ARG A 133 1.15 -7.77 17.15
CA ARG A 133 1.73 -7.27 18.41
C ARG A 133 2.17 -5.81 18.36
N LYS A 134 2.84 -5.37 17.29
CA LYS A 134 3.31 -3.98 17.16
C LYS A 134 2.14 -3.01 17.02
N MET A 135 1.11 -3.43 16.28
CA MET A 135 -0.16 -2.72 16.15
C MET A 135 -0.94 -2.61 17.48
N ALA A 136 -0.98 -3.70 18.24
CA ALA A 136 -1.63 -3.71 19.56
C ALA A 136 -0.94 -2.74 20.55
N PHE A 137 0.39 -2.65 20.53
CA PHE A 137 1.12 -1.64 21.30
C PHE A 137 0.84 -0.20 20.87
N ALA A 138 0.46 0.01 19.61
CA ALA A 138 0.03 1.32 19.09
C ALA A 138 -1.46 1.63 19.41
N GLY A 139 -2.15 0.77 20.17
CA GLY A 139 -3.54 0.97 20.60
C GLY A 139 -4.59 0.61 19.54
N LEU A 140 -4.21 -0.08 18.46
CA LEU A 140 -5.16 -0.58 17.48
C LEU A 140 -5.67 -1.97 17.92
N GLU A 141 -6.93 -2.04 18.35
CA GLU A 141 -7.59 -3.32 18.62
C GLU A 141 -7.85 -4.05 17.30
N ILE A 142 -7.30 -5.26 17.18
CA ILE A 142 -7.51 -6.13 16.01
C ILE A 142 -8.45 -7.27 16.45
N PRO A 143 -9.71 -7.30 15.97
CA PRO A 143 -10.66 -8.36 16.29
C PRO A 143 -10.08 -9.73 15.94
N GLY A 144 -10.05 -10.66 16.90
CA GLY A 144 -9.60 -12.05 16.70
C GLY A 144 -8.20 -12.39 17.22
N THR A 145 -7.44 -11.45 17.77
CA THR A 145 -6.14 -11.76 18.41
C THR A 145 -6.37 -12.19 19.86
N VAL A 146 -6.55 -13.49 20.11
CA VAL A 146 -6.58 -14.03 21.49
C VAL A 146 -5.22 -13.82 22.13
N MET A 147 -5.17 -12.93 23.12
CA MET A 147 -4.03 -12.74 24.02
C MET A 147 -3.78 -14.05 24.80
N MET A 148 -2.93 -14.93 24.28
CA MET A 148 -2.28 -15.95 25.11
C MET A 148 -1.21 -15.25 25.96
N ALA A 149 -1.67 -14.58 27.02
CA ALA A 149 -0.81 -14.14 28.10
C ALA A 149 -0.26 -15.40 28.80
N LYS A 150 1.01 -15.69 28.55
CA LYS A 150 1.77 -16.72 29.25
C LYS A 150 1.74 -16.40 30.75
N ARG A 151 0.96 -17.16 31.54
CA ARG A 151 1.15 -17.24 32.99
C ARG A 151 2.45 -18.00 33.23
N GLU A 152 3.58 -17.30 33.28
CA GLU A 152 4.77 -17.81 33.95
C GLU A 152 4.59 -17.65 35.45
N GLY A 153 4.80 -18.74 36.17
CA GLY A 153 4.49 -18.87 37.59
C GLY A 153 5.37 -18.00 38.47
N LEU A 154 4.75 -17.49 39.53
CA LEU A 154 5.43 -17.20 40.78
C LEU A 154 4.98 -18.28 41.75
N GLY A 155 5.83 -19.28 41.95
CA GLY A 155 5.70 -20.21 43.07
C GLY A 155 5.96 -19.46 44.36
N ASP A 156 5.06 -19.62 45.31
CA ASP A 156 5.31 -19.37 46.72
C ASP A 156 4.80 -20.60 47.46
N GLY A 157 5.72 -21.32 48.10
CA GLY A 157 5.50 -22.63 48.75
C GLY A 157 6.81 -23.38 48.94
#